data_AF-A0A671NGT7-F1
#
_entry.id   AF-A0A671NGT7-F1
#
_cell.length_a   1.000
_cell.length_b   1.000
_cell.length_c   1.000
_cell.angle_alpha   90.00
_cell.angle_beta   90.00
_cell.angle_gamma   90.00
#
_symmetry.space_group_name_H-M   'P 1'
#
loop_
_entity.id
_entity.type
_entity.pdbx_description
1 polymer ?
#
loop_
_entity_poly.entity_id
_entity_poly.type
_entity_poly.pdbx_seq_one_letter_code
_entity_poly.pdbx_strand_id
1 'polypeptide(L)'
;MCVLKVDHETQRRSASCIWCSKVCGFILLLVFIVASYVLSSERKTLLFAPYLMEEDLSEDALRDVVRSIATKVKFRARRVPDVSELMGLEEHMFSVVPRRFLPDLKNPCWFEELHGDVSADPYGSNLFGRSFRQIQLIFEQLSGLFRRRLTRRDGKLQRLRCLPYFYIIGQPKCGTTDLYERLRLHPDVRLTPPKEPHWWTRKRFGIVRSGERPHTRFPLDHYLDLFDPVALQIQQSLLGNSSSNITSTVLTSALGEASASTMWDNNAWLYLHGNSTGAEPPSLVQDLIHALQPDARFIAILRDPVERSELPRQGCPNWVLEGQCPEEFKCVCVCVCVCVCVQVRLQVGLYVVYLLDWMSVFSRDQLLVLRLEDHASNPELSMSRIFRFLRLGALSDQRQRQISKRPASNTRHPSDRDLGPMRPITRELLTLFYAPFNQRLAEVLQDESFTWDGRSEHT
;
A
#
# COMPACT_ATOMS: atom_id res chain seq x y z
N MET A 1 -40.28 -49.59 -33.33
CA MET A 1 -39.85 -48.60 -34.33
C MET A 1 -40.81 -47.42 -34.24
N CYS A 2 -40.40 -46.35 -33.56
CA CYS A 2 -41.07 -45.03 -33.55
C CYS A 2 -40.04 -43.99 -33.09
N VAL A 3 -39.96 -42.90 -33.84
CA VAL A 3 -39.03 -41.77 -33.74
C VAL A 3 -39.66 -40.64 -32.94
N LEU A 4 -38.82 -39.79 -32.29
CA LEU A 4 -38.93 -38.33 -32.03
C LEU A 4 -38.31 -38.01 -30.66
N LYS A 5 -37.63 -36.89 -30.36
CA LYS A 5 -36.89 -35.82 -31.04
C LYS A 5 -36.17 -35.08 -29.90
N VAL A 6 -35.07 -34.41 -30.22
CA VAL A 6 -34.21 -33.59 -29.34
C VAL A 6 -34.98 -32.61 -28.45
N ASP A 7 -34.50 -32.39 -27.23
CA ASP A 7 -34.55 -31.04 -26.64
C ASP A 7 -33.23 -30.67 -25.96
N HIS A 8 -32.83 -29.41 -26.18
CA HIS A 8 -31.59 -28.78 -25.77
C HIS A 8 -31.79 -28.12 -24.41
N GLU A 9 -31.11 -28.56 -23.34
CA GLU A 9 -30.66 -27.69 -22.26
C GLU A 9 -29.81 -28.43 -21.22
N THR A 10 -28.85 -27.71 -20.66
CA THR A 10 -28.05 -28.04 -19.46
C THR A 10 -26.76 -28.86 -19.63
N GLN A 11 -25.85 -28.33 -20.45
CA GLN A 11 -24.41 -28.60 -20.32
C GLN A 11 -23.80 -27.59 -19.32
N ARG A 12 -23.88 -27.89 -18.02
CA ARG A 12 -23.08 -27.22 -16.97
C ARG A 12 -22.71 -28.24 -15.89
N ARG A 13 -21.46 -28.72 -15.95
CA ARG A 13 -20.60 -29.16 -14.83
C ARG A 13 -19.58 -30.17 -15.37
N SER A 14 -18.36 -29.71 -15.62
CA SER A 14 -17.13 -30.48 -15.39
C SER A 14 -15.93 -29.68 -15.90
N ALA A 15 -15.36 -28.84 -15.04
CA ALA A 15 -14.01 -28.30 -15.17
C ALA A 15 -13.54 -27.79 -13.80
N SER A 16 -13.65 -28.63 -12.78
CA SER A 16 -13.25 -28.33 -11.40
C SER A 16 -12.44 -29.49 -10.85
N CYS A 17 -11.20 -29.66 -11.33
CA CYS A 17 -10.30 -30.68 -10.78
C CYS A 17 -8.80 -30.37 -10.84
N ILE A 18 -8.38 -29.11 -11.03
CA ILE A 18 -6.94 -28.76 -11.00
C ILE A 18 -6.62 -27.68 -9.93
N TRP A 19 -7.63 -27.13 -9.26
CA TRP A 19 -7.46 -26.02 -8.30
C TRP A 19 -7.19 -26.45 -6.84
N CYS A 20 -7.33 -27.74 -6.50
CA CYS A 20 -7.29 -28.20 -5.10
C CYS A 20 -5.90 -28.42 -4.49
N SER A 21 -4.82 -28.63 -5.24
CA SER A 21 -3.57 -29.11 -4.60
C SER A 21 -2.63 -28.03 -4.07
N LYS A 22 -2.74 -26.77 -4.53
CA LYS A 22 -1.84 -25.66 -4.12
C LYS A 22 -2.51 -24.62 -3.23
N VAL A 23 -3.80 -24.37 -3.43
CA VAL A 23 -4.60 -23.47 -2.57
C VAL A 23 -4.89 -24.13 -1.22
N CYS A 24 -5.11 -25.44 -1.19
CA CYS A 24 -5.25 -26.19 0.06
C CYS A 24 -3.98 -26.11 0.91
N GLY A 25 -2.77 -26.16 0.34
CA GLY A 25 -1.52 -26.11 1.13
C GLY A 25 -1.28 -24.80 1.86
N PHE A 26 -1.69 -23.67 1.26
CA PHE A 26 -1.54 -22.34 1.87
C PHE A 26 -2.63 -22.06 2.92
N ILE A 27 -3.86 -22.53 2.66
CA ILE A 27 -4.95 -22.50 3.65
C ILE A 27 -4.63 -23.44 4.81
N LEU A 28 -4.08 -24.63 4.55
CA LEU A 28 -3.60 -25.57 5.56
C LEU A 28 -2.51 -24.94 6.42
N LEU A 29 -1.50 -24.27 5.86
CA LEU A 29 -0.48 -23.57 6.66
C LEU A 29 -1.07 -22.49 7.57
N LEU A 30 -1.99 -21.67 7.06
CA LEU A 30 -2.68 -20.64 7.85
C LEU A 30 -3.54 -21.27 8.96
N VAL A 31 -4.24 -22.36 8.65
CA VAL A 31 -5.00 -23.15 9.63
C VAL A 31 -4.06 -23.83 10.64
N PHE A 32 -2.86 -24.26 10.24
CA PHE A 32 -1.89 -24.95 11.10
C PHE A 32 -1.11 -24.03 12.04
N ILE A 33 -0.73 -22.84 11.58
CA ILE A 33 -0.13 -21.81 12.46
C ILE A 33 -1.15 -21.41 13.53
N VAL A 34 -2.42 -21.28 13.14
CA VAL A 34 -3.55 -21.00 14.04
C VAL A 34 -3.86 -22.19 14.97
N ALA A 35 -3.83 -23.43 14.48
CA ALA A 35 -4.04 -24.63 15.30
C ALA A 35 -2.92 -24.83 16.33
N SER A 36 -1.67 -24.54 15.98
CA SER A 36 -0.53 -24.59 16.91
C SER A 36 -0.67 -23.61 18.08
N TYR A 37 -1.27 -22.45 17.81
CA TYR A 37 -1.57 -21.45 18.83
C TYR A 37 -2.65 -21.96 19.79
N VAL A 38 -3.69 -22.62 19.27
CA VAL A 38 -4.81 -23.19 20.05
C VAL A 38 -4.39 -24.43 20.86
N LEU A 39 -3.55 -25.30 20.31
CA LEU A 39 -3.09 -26.54 20.96
C LEU A 39 -2.09 -26.30 22.11
N SER A 40 -1.52 -25.09 22.20
CA SER A 40 -0.55 -24.72 23.25
C SER A 40 -1.17 -24.12 24.53
N SER A 41 -2.51 -24.05 24.59
CA SER A 41 -3.27 -23.69 25.79
C SER A 41 -3.34 -24.87 26.78
N GLU A 42 -3.05 -24.65 28.07
CA GLU A 42 -2.98 -25.69 29.13
C GLU A 42 -4.34 -26.32 29.52
N ARG A 43 -5.12 -26.79 28.55
CA ARG A 43 -6.24 -27.71 28.82
C ARG A 43 -6.20 -28.89 27.86
N LYS A 44 -5.35 -29.86 28.21
CA LYS A 44 -5.39 -31.21 27.65
C LYS A 44 -6.63 -31.92 28.17
N THR A 45 -7.76 -31.80 27.47
CA THR A 45 -8.72 -32.89 27.20
C THR A 45 -10.00 -32.32 26.61
N LEU A 46 -10.54 -33.05 25.64
CA LEU A 46 -11.81 -32.88 24.94
C LEU A 46 -11.85 -31.74 23.92
N LEU A 47 -11.53 -32.10 22.67
CA LEU A 47 -12.35 -31.82 21.48
C LEU A 47 -11.55 -32.20 20.23
N PHE A 48 -11.66 -33.44 19.74
CA PHE A 48 -11.59 -33.77 18.30
C PHE A 48 -12.01 -35.23 18.11
N ALA A 49 -13.11 -35.47 17.35
CA ALA A 49 -13.29 -36.58 16.40
C ALA A 49 -14.76 -36.66 15.90
N PRO A 50 -15.06 -37.16 14.67
CA PRO A 50 -14.15 -37.42 13.55
C PRO A 50 -14.73 -36.95 12.19
N TYR A 51 -14.10 -35.97 11.54
CA TYR A 51 -13.87 -35.92 10.09
C TYR A 51 -12.89 -34.76 9.89
N LEU A 52 -11.60 -35.08 9.77
CA LEU A 52 -10.43 -34.24 9.39
C LEU A 52 -9.41 -33.74 10.43
N MET A 53 -9.47 -34.02 11.73
CA MET A 53 -8.36 -33.62 12.63
C MET A 53 -8.11 -34.67 13.71
N GLU A 54 -7.23 -35.62 13.44
CA GLU A 54 -6.72 -36.60 14.43
C GLU A 54 -5.19 -36.72 14.37
N GLU A 55 -4.49 -35.65 13.99
CA GLU A 55 -3.05 -35.55 14.20
C GLU A 55 -2.78 -34.37 15.14
N ASP A 56 -2.37 -34.70 16.37
CA ASP A 56 -1.63 -33.78 17.23
C ASP A 56 -0.35 -33.40 16.47
N LEU A 57 -0.39 -32.28 15.75
CA LEU A 57 0.75 -31.81 14.97
C LEU A 57 1.81 -31.27 15.94
N SER A 58 2.87 -32.05 16.10
CA SER A 58 4.05 -31.66 16.85
C SER A 58 4.67 -30.38 16.26
N GLU A 59 5.45 -29.66 17.07
CA GLU A 59 6.24 -28.52 16.59
C GLU A 59 7.13 -28.90 15.38
N ASP A 60 7.59 -30.15 15.33
CA ASP A 60 8.38 -30.68 14.23
C ASP A 60 7.58 -30.80 12.93
N ALA A 61 6.31 -31.20 13.00
CA ALA A 61 5.43 -31.23 11.84
C ALA A 61 5.23 -29.81 11.26
N LEU A 62 5.10 -28.79 12.10
CA LEU A 62 4.99 -27.39 11.66
C LEU A 62 6.26 -26.90 10.97
N ARG A 63 7.44 -27.23 11.53
CA ARG A 63 8.74 -26.94 10.91
C ARG A 63 8.82 -27.56 9.51
N ASP A 64 8.39 -28.80 9.35
CA ASP A 64 8.44 -29.50 8.07
C ASP A 64 7.49 -28.90 7.02
N VAL A 65 6.30 -28.46 7.44
CA VAL A 65 5.38 -27.74 6.53
C VAL A 65 6.02 -26.42 6.06
N VAL A 66 6.60 -25.62 6.97
CA VAL A 66 7.25 -24.35 6.62
C VAL A 66 8.43 -24.58 5.66
N ARG A 67 9.28 -25.59 5.91
CA ARG A 67 10.38 -25.99 5.01
C ARG A 67 9.86 -26.44 3.65
N SER A 68 8.78 -27.22 3.62
CA SER A 68 8.14 -27.68 2.37
C SER A 68 7.62 -26.52 1.53
N ILE A 69 7.13 -25.45 2.15
CA ILE A 69 6.74 -24.23 1.44
C ILE A 69 7.97 -23.52 0.91
N ALA A 70 8.97 -23.27 1.76
CA ALA A 70 10.20 -22.57 1.40
C ALA A 70 10.88 -23.21 0.17
N THR A 71 10.97 -24.53 0.13
CA THR A 71 11.56 -25.29 -0.99
C THR A 71 10.75 -25.23 -2.29
N LYS A 72 9.46 -24.89 -2.21
CA LYS A 72 8.55 -24.79 -3.37
C LYS A 72 8.35 -23.36 -3.87
N VAL A 73 8.88 -22.35 -3.19
CA VAL A 73 8.79 -20.95 -3.62
C VAL A 73 9.55 -20.78 -4.94
N LYS A 74 8.85 -20.28 -5.96
CA LYS A 74 9.44 -19.93 -7.26
C LYS A 74 9.06 -18.51 -7.62
N PHE A 75 10.06 -17.65 -7.80
CA PHE A 75 9.87 -16.29 -8.28
C PHE A 75 9.83 -16.32 -9.82
N ARG A 76 8.65 -16.08 -10.39
CA ARG A 76 8.46 -16.01 -11.85
C ARG A 76 8.29 -14.57 -12.27
N ALA A 77 8.85 -14.22 -13.42
CA ALA A 77 8.52 -12.96 -14.06
C ALA A 77 7.04 -12.98 -14.47
N ARG A 78 6.32 -11.89 -14.16
CA ARG A 78 4.95 -11.68 -14.63
C ARG A 78 4.95 -11.16 -16.06
N ARG A 79 3.79 -11.24 -16.73
CA ARG A 79 3.54 -10.48 -17.97
C ARG A 79 3.23 -9.03 -17.60
N VAL A 80 3.93 -8.09 -18.22
CA VAL A 80 3.60 -6.66 -18.15
C VAL A 80 2.60 -6.35 -19.29
N PRO A 81 1.46 -5.73 -19.00
CA PRO A 81 0.49 -5.36 -20.03
C PRO A 81 1.00 -4.19 -20.89
N ASP A 82 0.60 -4.16 -22.16
CA ASP A 82 0.93 -3.04 -23.05
C ASP A 82 0.17 -1.77 -22.63
N VAL A 83 0.77 -0.60 -22.90
CA VAL A 83 0.16 0.70 -22.55
C VAL A 83 -1.21 0.88 -23.21
N SER A 84 -1.41 0.35 -24.43
CA SER A 84 -2.71 0.37 -25.10
C SER A 84 -3.78 -0.45 -24.40
N GLU A 85 -3.41 -1.60 -23.81
CA GLU A 85 -4.35 -2.42 -23.01
C GLU A 85 -4.80 -1.63 -21.77
N LEU A 86 -3.86 -0.97 -21.09
CA LEU A 86 -4.17 -0.14 -19.93
C LEU A 86 -5.04 1.07 -20.28
N MET A 87 -4.83 1.69 -21.44
CA MET A 87 -5.67 2.79 -21.91
C MET A 87 -7.11 2.36 -22.17
N GLY A 88 -7.32 1.20 -22.80
CA GLY A 88 -8.67 0.66 -23.00
C GLY A 88 -9.36 0.29 -21.69
N LEU A 89 -8.59 -0.11 -20.68
CA LEU A 89 -9.12 -0.41 -19.34
C LEU A 89 -9.58 0.86 -18.60
N GLU A 90 -8.86 1.97 -18.78
CA GLU A 90 -9.03 3.19 -17.99
C GLU A 90 -9.13 4.45 -18.87
N GLU A 91 -10.01 4.41 -19.86
CA GLU A 91 -10.15 5.47 -20.88
C GLU A 91 -10.28 6.88 -20.28
N HIS A 92 -11.11 7.03 -19.24
CA HIS A 92 -11.32 8.32 -18.56
C HIS A 92 -10.03 8.86 -17.91
N MET A 93 -9.20 7.98 -17.34
CA MET A 93 -7.96 8.42 -16.70
C MET A 93 -6.96 8.97 -17.72
N PHE A 94 -6.82 8.26 -18.83
CA PHE A 94 -5.89 8.62 -19.92
C PHE A 94 -6.43 9.74 -20.82
N SER A 95 -7.72 10.09 -20.73
CA SER A 95 -8.28 11.27 -21.41
C SER A 95 -8.09 12.55 -20.60
N VAL A 96 -8.12 12.47 -19.26
CA VAL A 96 -7.93 13.62 -18.36
C VAL A 96 -6.45 13.94 -18.14
N VAL A 97 -5.61 12.91 -17.93
CA VAL A 97 -4.18 13.07 -17.68
C VAL A 97 -3.41 12.95 -19.00
N PRO A 98 -2.71 14.00 -19.45
CA PRO A 98 -1.95 13.94 -20.69
C PRO A 98 -0.69 13.11 -20.54
N ARG A 99 -0.16 12.65 -21.67
CA ARG A 99 1.13 11.92 -21.74
C ARG A 99 2.36 12.82 -21.74
N ARG A 100 2.16 14.13 -22.01
CA ARG A 100 3.23 15.12 -22.05
C ARG A 100 2.91 16.21 -21.04
N PHE A 101 3.85 16.45 -20.15
CA PHE A 101 3.76 17.48 -19.13
C PHE A 101 4.56 18.71 -19.56
N LEU A 102 4.29 19.83 -18.88
CA LEU A 102 5.03 21.08 -19.08
C LEU A 102 6.52 20.86 -18.76
N PRO A 103 7.44 21.39 -19.58
CA PRO A 103 8.88 21.29 -19.33
C PRO A 103 9.28 22.16 -18.14
N ASP A 104 10.51 21.95 -17.64
CA ASP A 104 11.17 22.78 -16.61
C ASP A 104 10.48 22.84 -15.25
N LEU A 105 9.46 22.02 -15.03
CA LEU A 105 8.82 21.81 -13.74
C LEU A 105 9.29 20.50 -13.13
N LYS A 106 9.57 20.51 -11.82
CA LYS A 106 9.92 19.28 -11.11
C LYS A 106 8.76 18.29 -11.04
N ASN A 107 7.53 18.79 -10.96
CA ASN A 107 6.32 17.98 -10.87
C ASN A 107 5.68 17.85 -12.26
N PRO A 108 5.11 16.68 -12.61
CA PRO A 108 4.35 16.53 -13.85
C PRO A 108 3.09 17.39 -13.81
N CYS A 109 3.08 18.51 -14.53
CA CYS A 109 1.96 19.45 -14.55
C CYS A 109 1.47 19.74 -15.97
N TRP A 110 0.19 20.10 -16.11
CA TRP A 110 -0.44 20.45 -17.39
C TRP A 110 -1.60 21.42 -17.18
N PHE A 111 -1.99 22.13 -18.24
CA PHE A 111 -3.21 22.93 -18.23
C PHE A 111 -4.39 22.05 -18.63
N GLU A 112 -5.38 21.98 -17.76
CA GLU A 112 -6.65 21.30 -17.98
C GLU A 112 -7.68 22.32 -18.47
N GLU A 113 -8.33 22.04 -19.60
CA GLU A 113 -9.42 22.83 -20.12
C GLU A 113 -10.71 22.57 -19.33
N LEU A 114 -11.37 23.65 -18.92
CA LEU A 114 -12.65 23.58 -18.21
C LEU A 114 -13.80 23.69 -19.19
N HIS A 115 -14.72 22.74 -19.13
CA HIS A 115 -15.93 22.68 -19.94
C HIS A 115 -17.17 22.86 -19.06
N GLY A 116 -18.25 23.43 -19.63
CA GLY A 116 -19.54 23.56 -18.93
C GLY A 116 -19.63 24.75 -17.98
N ASP A 117 -20.39 24.60 -16.90
CA ASP A 117 -20.61 25.65 -15.90
C ASP A 117 -19.38 25.85 -15.00
N VAL A 118 -18.49 26.73 -15.44
CA VAL A 118 -17.27 27.12 -14.71
C VAL A 118 -17.56 27.95 -13.45
N SER A 119 -18.85 28.21 -13.16
CA SER A 119 -19.29 28.91 -11.97
C SER A 119 -19.33 27.99 -10.74
N ALA A 120 -19.40 26.66 -10.92
CA ALA A 120 -19.47 25.70 -9.82
C ALA A 120 -18.14 25.59 -9.06
N ASP A 121 -18.22 25.48 -7.73
CA ASP A 121 -17.07 25.17 -6.87
C ASP A 121 -16.68 23.69 -7.04
N PRO A 122 -15.49 23.37 -7.59
CA PRO A 122 -15.08 21.98 -7.79
C PRO A 122 -14.80 21.25 -6.46
N TYR A 123 -14.56 21.97 -5.35
CA TYR A 123 -14.12 21.35 -4.11
C TYR A 123 -15.26 20.99 -3.15
N GLY A 124 -16.43 21.63 -3.25
CA GLY A 124 -17.56 21.39 -2.33
C GLY A 124 -18.16 19.98 -2.37
N SER A 125 -18.01 19.28 -3.50
CA SER A 125 -18.40 17.87 -3.66
C SER A 125 -17.26 16.88 -3.36
N ASN A 126 -16.04 17.37 -3.11
CA ASN A 126 -14.86 16.53 -3.00
C ASN A 126 -14.94 15.60 -1.77
N LEU A 127 -14.88 14.29 -2.02
CA LEU A 127 -15.02 13.26 -1.01
C LEU A 127 -13.85 13.24 -0.01
N PHE A 128 -12.64 13.66 -0.41
CA PHE A 128 -11.54 13.84 0.52
C PHE A 128 -11.78 15.04 1.44
N GLY A 129 -12.29 16.15 0.89
CA GLY A 129 -12.73 17.32 1.66
C GLY A 129 -13.75 16.94 2.74
N ARG A 130 -14.73 16.11 2.39
CA ARG A 130 -15.75 15.62 3.33
C ARG A 130 -15.22 14.64 4.37
N SER A 131 -14.18 13.87 4.02
CA SER A 131 -13.66 12.80 4.88
C SER A 131 -12.52 13.25 5.80
N PHE A 132 -11.81 14.33 5.46
CA PHE A 132 -10.60 14.75 6.17
C PHE A 132 -10.63 16.26 6.45
N ARG A 133 -10.79 16.62 7.73
CA ARG A 133 -10.90 18.03 8.17
C ARG A 133 -9.74 18.93 7.71
N GLN A 134 -8.52 18.39 7.65
CA GLN A 134 -7.35 19.18 7.26
C GLN A 134 -7.42 19.64 5.80
N ILE A 135 -7.83 18.77 4.87
CA ILE A 135 -7.96 19.15 3.45
C ILE A 135 -9.25 19.93 3.21
N GLN A 136 -10.31 19.71 4.01
CA GLN A 136 -11.53 20.51 3.95
C GLN A 136 -11.25 22.00 4.06
N LEU A 137 -10.48 22.43 5.07
CA LEU A 137 -10.15 23.84 5.28
C LEU A 137 -9.35 24.44 4.11
N ILE A 138 -8.48 23.64 3.50
CA ILE A 138 -7.72 24.05 2.31
C ILE A 138 -8.67 24.22 1.13
N PHE A 139 -9.57 23.26 0.93
CA PHE A 139 -10.56 23.32 -0.14
C PHE A 139 -11.50 24.51 -0.01
N GLU A 140 -12.02 24.81 1.18
CA GLU A 140 -12.84 26.00 1.42
C GLU A 140 -12.13 27.30 1.01
N GLN A 141 -10.82 27.42 1.29
CA GLN A 141 -10.00 28.55 0.87
C GLN A 141 -9.81 28.58 -0.66
N LEU A 142 -9.56 27.42 -1.28
CA LEU A 142 -9.42 27.33 -2.72
C LEU A 142 -10.73 27.66 -3.44
N SER A 143 -11.88 27.19 -2.97
CA SER A 143 -13.21 27.46 -3.51
C SER A 143 -13.44 28.97 -3.70
N GLY A 144 -13.20 29.77 -2.66
CA GLY A 144 -13.40 31.23 -2.70
C GLY A 144 -12.49 31.96 -3.71
N LEU A 145 -11.38 31.35 -4.11
CA LEU A 145 -10.43 31.91 -5.06
C LEU A 145 -10.51 31.28 -6.45
N PHE A 146 -11.32 30.23 -6.66
CA PHE A 146 -11.25 29.38 -7.86
C PHE A 146 -11.36 30.18 -9.17
N ARG A 147 -12.43 30.97 -9.33
CA ARG A 147 -12.66 31.76 -10.56
C ARG A 147 -11.54 32.75 -10.87
N ARG A 148 -10.95 33.38 -9.85
CA ARG A 148 -9.87 34.37 -10.01
C ARG A 148 -8.54 33.73 -10.46
N ARG A 149 -8.42 32.41 -10.32
CA ARG A 149 -7.19 31.65 -10.61
C ARG A 149 -7.25 30.95 -11.96
N LEU A 150 -8.38 31.03 -12.66
CA LEU A 150 -8.48 30.48 -14.01
C LEU A 150 -7.68 31.34 -14.98
N THR A 151 -6.92 30.67 -15.83
CA THR A 151 -6.18 31.30 -16.92
C THR A 151 -7.00 31.22 -18.19
N ARG A 152 -6.93 32.27 -19.02
CA ARG A 152 -7.54 32.26 -20.34
C ARG A 152 -6.46 32.07 -21.39
N ARG A 153 -6.52 30.97 -22.14
CA ARG A 153 -5.63 30.67 -23.27
C ARG A 153 -6.49 30.25 -24.45
N ASP A 154 -6.24 30.83 -25.62
CA ASP A 154 -6.98 30.56 -26.86
C ASP A 154 -8.52 30.64 -26.69
N GLY A 155 -8.97 31.64 -25.92
CA GLY A 155 -10.39 31.88 -25.64
C GLY A 155 -11.01 30.93 -24.59
N LYS A 156 -10.32 29.87 -24.20
CA LYS A 156 -10.78 28.82 -23.26
C LYS A 156 -10.27 29.06 -21.84
N LEU A 157 -11.07 28.68 -20.85
CA LEU A 157 -10.69 28.73 -19.44
C LEU A 157 -9.94 27.46 -19.06
N GLN A 158 -8.79 27.63 -18.40
CA GLN A 158 -7.91 26.54 -18.01
C GLN A 158 -7.43 26.71 -16.56
N ARG A 159 -7.21 25.58 -15.88
CA ARG A 159 -6.51 25.51 -14.58
C ARG A 159 -5.25 24.67 -14.70
N LEU A 160 -4.21 25.00 -13.94
CA LEU A 160 -3.03 24.16 -13.83
C LEU A 160 -3.31 22.96 -12.92
N ARG A 161 -3.01 21.75 -13.40
CA ARG A 161 -3.04 20.49 -12.66
C ARG A 161 -1.64 19.93 -12.53
N CYS A 162 -1.38 19.19 -11.45
CA CYS A 162 -0.12 18.53 -11.21
C CYS A 162 -0.34 17.15 -10.60
N LEU A 163 0.59 16.24 -10.90
CA LEU A 163 0.72 14.93 -10.26
C LEU A 163 1.93 14.96 -9.30
N PRO A 164 2.00 14.03 -8.33
CA PRO A 164 3.13 13.94 -7.43
C PRO A 164 4.39 13.50 -8.19
N TYR A 165 5.52 14.12 -7.87
CA TYR A 165 6.85 13.75 -8.36
C TYR A 165 7.34 12.43 -7.73
N PHE A 166 6.93 12.14 -6.49
CA PHE A 166 7.32 10.92 -5.79
C PHE A 166 6.22 10.34 -4.90
N TYR A 167 6.37 9.06 -4.55
CA TYR A 167 5.44 8.32 -3.71
C TYR A 167 6.15 7.61 -2.57
N ILE A 168 5.59 7.68 -1.36
CA ILE A 168 5.96 6.79 -0.25
C ILE A 168 4.98 5.61 -0.27
N ILE A 169 5.37 4.51 -0.91
CA ILE A 169 4.44 3.44 -1.30
C ILE A 169 4.26 2.35 -0.25
N GLY A 170 5.16 2.24 0.73
CA GLY A 170 5.13 1.16 1.69
C GLY A 170 6.34 1.11 2.62
N GLN A 171 6.42 0.13 3.52
CA GLN A 171 5.37 -0.86 3.85
C GLN A 171 4.63 -0.44 5.14
N PRO A 172 3.38 -0.89 5.37
CA PRO A 172 2.66 -0.55 6.59
C PRO A 172 3.40 -1.12 7.81
N LYS A 173 3.32 -0.40 8.94
CA LYS A 173 4.05 -0.72 10.19
C LYS A 173 5.59 -0.65 10.08
N CYS A 174 6.12 -0.05 9.02
CA CYS A 174 7.57 0.10 8.81
C CYS A 174 8.05 1.56 8.97
N GLY A 175 7.30 2.44 9.62
CA GLY A 175 7.71 3.84 9.86
C GLY A 175 7.34 4.85 8.76
N THR A 176 6.45 4.50 7.81
CA THR A 176 6.01 5.39 6.73
C THR A 176 5.40 6.72 7.18
N THR A 177 4.82 6.76 8.39
CA THR A 177 4.25 8.00 8.97
C THR A 177 5.35 8.90 9.52
N ASP A 178 6.35 8.33 10.20
CA ASP A 178 7.52 9.06 10.65
C ASP A 178 8.25 9.70 9.47
N LEU A 179 8.44 8.92 8.40
CA LEU A 179 9.07 9.41 7.19
C LEU A 179 8.29 10.56 6.53
N TYR A 180 6.97 10.42 6.43
CA TYR A 180 6.08 11.48 5.92
C TYR A 180 6.20 12.76 6.76
N GLU A 181 6.14 12.67 8.09
CA GLU A 181 6.23 13.84 8.97
C GLU A 181 7.61 14.51 8.94
N ARG A 182 8.70 13.75 8.79
CA ARG A 182 10.05 14.30 8.62
C ARG A 182 10.22 14.99 7.27
N LEU A 183 9.75 14.38 6.18
CA LEU A 183 9.82 14.96 4.84
C LEU A 183 9.04 16.27 4.73
N ARG A 184 7.90 16.39 5.42
CA ARG A 184 7.10 17.63 5.48
C ARG A 184 7.84 18.83 6.04
N LEU A 185 8.92 18.61 6.80
CA LEU A 185 9.74 19.69 7.36
C LEU A 185 10.77 20.23 6.36
N HIS A 186 10.99 19.56 5.22
CA HIS A 186 11.89 20.05 4.19
C HIS A 186 11.21 21.20 3.39
N PRO A 187 11.84 22.38 3.25
CA PRO A 187 11.25 23.55 2.58
C PRO A 187 10.86 23.29 1.12
N ASP A 188 11.60 22.43 0.42
CA ASP A 188 11.35 22.06 -0.98
C ASP A 188 10.48 20.80 -1.13
N VAL A 189 9.78 20.37 -0.08
CA VAL A 189 8.87 19.21 -0.15
C VAL A 189 7.45 19.67 0.18
N ARG A 190 6.49 19.20 -0.61
CA ARG A 190 5.06 19.34 -0.35
C ARG A 190 4.44 17.96 -0.38
N LEU A 191 3.70 17.62 0.66
CA LEU A 191 3.02 16.32 0.77
C LEU A 191 1.52 16.56 0.95
N THR A 192 0.71 15.71 0.33
CA THR A 192 -0.75 15.83 0.38
C THR A 192 -1.30 15.52 1.77
N PRO A 193 -2.19 16.36 2.34
CA PRO A 193 -3.13 15.92 3.36
C PRO A 193 -4.41 15.36 2.68
N PRO A 194 -4.92 14.18 3.07
CA PRO A 194 -4.36 13.27 4.08
C PRO A 194 -3.11 12.54 3.58
N LYS A 195 -2.27 12.07 4.52
CA LYS A 195 -1.09 11.23 4.21
C LYS A 195 -1.46 10.05 3.32
N GLU A 196 -2.53 9.33 3.66
CA GLU A 196 -2.95 8.11 2.98
C GLU A 196 -4.26 8.34 2.20
N PRO A 197 -4.21 8.96 1.01
CA PRO A 197 -5.39 9.11 0.18
C PRO A 197 -5.92 7.74 -0.27
N HIS A 198 -5.06 6.74 -0.43
CA HIS A 198 -5.39 5.37 -0.88
C HIS A 198 -6.15 5.36 -2.21
N TRP A 199 -5.92 6.37 -3.05
CA TRP A 199 -6.65 6.51 -4.30
C TRP A 199 -6.24 5.42 -5.29
N TRP A 200 -4.94 5.20 -5.51
CA TRP A 200 -4.44 4.12 -6.38
C TRP A 200 -4.92 2.71 -6.00
N THR A 201 -5.40 2.53 -4.77
CA THR A 201 -5.81 1.23 -4.24
C THR A 201 -7.30 1.29 -3.89
N ARG A 202 -7.66 1.37 -2.61
CA ARG A 202 -9.03 1.09 -2.13
C ARG A 202 -10.07 2.15 -2.52
N LYS A 203 -9.74 3.44 -2.36
CA LYS A 203 -10.75 4.51 -2.43
C LYS A 203 -11.23 4.79 -3.85
N ARG A 204 -10.39 4.61 -4.87
CA ARG A 204 -10.83 4.71 -6.28
C ARG A 204 -11.95 3.72 -6.59
N PHE A 205 -11.92 2.54 -5.99
CA PHE A 205 -12.95 1.52 -6.16
C PHE A 205 -14.06 1.58 -5.11
N GLY A 206 -14.10 2.61 -4.27
CA GLY A 206 -15.12 2.78 -3.23
C GLY A 206 -14.98 1.79 -2.07
N ILE A 207 -13.82 1.14 -1.93
CA ILE A 207 -13.53 0.21 -0.84
C ILE A 207 -13.04 1.03 0.35
N VAL A 208 -13.87 1.15 1.39
CA VAL A 208 -13.51 1.89 2.61
C VAL A 208 -12.77 0.98 3.57
N ARG A 209 -13.22 -0.28 3.72
CA ARG A 209 -12.49 -1.34 4.44
C ARG A 209 -12.39 -2.63 3.62
N SER A 210 -11.36 -3.42 3.91
CA SER A 210 -11.12 -4.71 3.24
C SER A 210 -12.31 -5.65 3.46
N GLY A 211 -12.88 -6.19 2.39
CA GLY A 211 -14.03 -7.10 2.45
C GLY A 211 -15.41 -6.43 2.49
N GLU A 212 -15.47 -5.09 2.57
CA GLU A 212 -16.75 -4.37 2.44
C GLU A 212 -17.16 -4.22 0.97
N ARG A 213 -18.48 -4.14 0.73
CA ARG A 213 -19.00 -3.80 -0.59
C ARG A 213 -18.54 -2.38 -0.96
N PRO A 214 -18.18 -2.14 -2.23
CA PRO A 214 -17.92 -0.79 -2.73
C PRO A 214 -19.07 0.16 -2.40
N HIS A 215 -18.74 1.27 -1.74
CA HIS A 215 -19.65 2.39 -1.54
C HIS A 215 -19.40 3.42 -2.66
N THR A 216 -19.15 4.67 -2.28
CA THR A 216 -18.85 5.76 -3.20
C THR A 216 -17.41 5.69 -3.66
N ARG A 217 -17.20 5.50 -4.97
CA ARG A 217 -15.90 5.60 -5.63
C ARG A 217 -15.38 7.03 -5.55
N PHE A 218 -14.09 7.18 -5.27
CA PHE A 218 -13.43 8.48 -5.30
C PHE A 218 -13.01 8.79 -6.75
N PRO A 219 -13.63 9.79 -7.41
CA PRO A 219 -13.29 10.16 -8.78
C PRO A 219 -11.83 10.61 -8.91
N LEU A 220 -11.30 10.55 -10.13
CA LEU A 220 -9.96 11.04 -10.45
C LEU A 220 -9.80 12.52 -10.08
N ASP A 221 -10.77 13.37 -10.44
CA ASP A 221 -10.70 14.81 -10.16
C ASP A 221 -10.56 15.10 -8.67
N HIS A 222 -11.24 14.31 -7.83
CA HIS A 222 -11.13 14.48 -6.38
C HIS A 222 -9.72 14.17 -5.87
N TYR A 223 -9.02 13.22 -6.49
CA TYR A 223 -7.63 12.92 -6.19
C TYR A 223 -6.70 14.01 -6.72
N LEU A 224 -6.93 14.49 -7.94
CA LEU A 224 -6.15 15.57 -8.54
C LEU A 224 -6.26 16.86 -7.72
N ASP A 225 -7.41 17.14 -7.11
CA ASP A 225 -7.63 18.32 -6.25
C ASP A 225 -6.70 18.36 -5.04
N LEU A 226 -6.22 17.22 -4.55
CA LEU A 226 -5.27 17.17 -3.43
C LEU A 226 -3.96 17.90 -3.75
N PHE A 227 -3.65 18.07 -5.03
CA PHE A 227 -2.42 18.70 -5.52
C PHE A 227 -2.62 20.17 -5.92
N ASP A 228 -3.87 20.65 -6.01
CA ASP A 228 -4.21 22.03 -6.38
C ASP A 228 -3.56 23.11 -5.49
N PRO A 229 -3.32 22.91 -4.17
CA PRO A 229 -2.60 23.89 -3.37
C PRO A 229 -1.19 24.20 -3.92
N VAL A 230 -0.50 23.17 -4.43
CA VAL A 230 0.85 23.32 -5.01
C VAL A 230 0.77 23.77 -6.46
N ALA A 231 -0.16 23.21 -7.24
CA ALA A 231 -0.39 23.65 -8.61
C ALA A 231 -0.68 25.16 -8.67
N LEU A 232 -1.45 25.69 -7.71
CA LEU A 232 -1.67 27.13 -7.62
C LEU A 232 -0.37 27.93 -7.42
N GLN A 233 0.48 27.51 -6.49
CA GLN A 233 1.75 28.20 -6.23
C GLN A 233 2.65 28.20 -7.47
N ILE A 234 2.70 27.07 -8.18
CA ILE A 234 3.42 26.93 -9.45
C ILE A 234 2.82 27.88 -10.49
N GLN A 235 1.48 27.89 -10.65
CA GLN A 235 0.82 28.74 -11.63
C GLN A 235 1.08 30.23 -11.37
N GLN A 236 1.05 30.67 -10.10
CA GLN A 236 1.37 32.05 -9.73
C GLN A 236 2.83 32.40 -10.09
N SER A 237 3.76 31.48 -9.83
CA SER A 237 5.18 31.61 -10.20
C SER A 237 5.37 31.75 -11.72
N LEU A 238 4.61 30.97 -12.51
CA LEU A 238 4.65 31.02 -13.98
C LEU A 238 4.05 32.30 -14.58
N LEU A 239 3.03 32.89 -13.93
CA LEU A 239 2.28 34.03 -14.46
C LEU A 239 2.78 35.40 -13.96
N GLY A 240 3.62 35.48 -12.92
CA GLY A 240 3.96 36.76 -12.29
C GLY A 240 5.34 36.85 -11.60
N ASN A 241 6.12 37.85 -12.06
CA ASN A 241 6.99 38.84 -11.36
C ASN A 241 7.36 38.66 -9.87
N SER A 242 7.61 37.45 -9.40
CA SER A 242 8.11 37.22 -8.05
C SER A 242 9.65 37.25 -8.04
N SER A 243 10.24 37.76 -6.94
CA SER A 243 11.70 37.75 -6.72
C SER A 243 12.29 36.38 -7.08
N SER A 244 13.32 36.37 -7.92
CA SER A 244 13.87 35.18 -8.62
C SER A 244 14.13 33.95 -7.73
N ASN A 245 14.46 34.17 -6.45
CA ASN A 245 14.73 33.10 -5.49
C ASN A 245 13.46 32.35 -5.02
N ILE A 246 12.34 33.06 -4.83
CA ILE A 246 11.07 32.44 -4.38
C ILE A 246 10.43 31.67 -5.55
N THR A 247 10.50 32.23 -6.76
CA THR A 247 10.04 31.61 -8.01
C THR A 247 10.77 30.29 -8.28
N SER A 248 12.11 30.28 -8.16
CA SER A 248 12.89 29.04 -8.33
C SER A 248 12.49 27.94 -7.33
N THR A 249 12.38 28.29 -6.04
CA THR A 249 12.08 27.31 -4.98
C THR A 249 10.73 26.62 -5.16
N VAL A 250 9.70 27.34 -5.60
CA VAL A 250 8.37 26.77 -5.81
C VAL A 250 8.35 25.82 -7.02
N LEU A 251 9.01 26.20 -8.12
CA LEU A 251 9.08 25.38 -9.33
C LEU A 251 9.89 24.09 -9.12
N THR A 252 10.85 24.12 -8.19
CA THR A 252 11.70 22.98 -7.81
C THR A 252 11.21 22.22 -6.58
N SER A 253 10.05 22.59 -6.00
CA SER A 253 9.49 21.87 -4.86
C SER A 253 8.97 20.49 -5.29
N ALA A 254 9.39 19.44 -4.61
CA ALA A 254 8.95 18.07 -4.86
C ALA A 254 7.58 17.83 -4.20
N LEU A 255 6.55 17.59 -5.02
CA LEU A 255 5.24 17.16 -4.57
C LEU A 255 5.24 15.64 -4.37
N GLY A 256 4.67 15.16 -3.27
CA GLY A 256 4.56 13.73 -3.02
C GLY A 256 3.24 13.28 -2.42
N GLU A 257 2.99 11.98 -2.54
CA GLU A 257 1.86 11.26 -1.97
C GLU A 257 2.36 10.06 -1.16
N ALA A 258 1.62 9.60 -0.15
CA ALA A 258 2.17 8.68 0.85
C ALA A 258 1.20 7.62 1.39
N SER A 259 0.62 6.80 0.53
CA SER A 259 -0.15 5.61 0.91
C SER A 259 0.72 4.33 0.98
N ALA A 260 0.87 3.78 2.19
CA ALA A 260 1.60 2.52 2.39
C ALA A 260 0.91 1.29 1.75
N SER A 261 -0.34 1.43 1.32
CA SER A 261 -1.05 0.38 0.59
C SER A 261 -0.64 0.29 -0.88
N THR A 262 -0.10 1.36 -1.46
CA THR A 262 0.23 1.44 -2.89
C THR A 262 1.22 0.36 -3.30
N MET A 263 2.15 -0.04 -2.42
CA MET A 263 3.12 -1.07 -2.73
C MET A 263 2.52 -2.47 -2.93
N TRP A 264 1.44 -2.83 -2.23
CA TRP A 264 1.00 -4.23 -2.10
C TRP A 264 -0.49 -4.47 -2.41
N ASP A 265 -1.34 -3.46 -2.30
CA ASP A 265 -2.79 -3.64 -2.30
C ASP A 265 -3.38 -3.60 -3.70
N ASN A 266 -3.29 -4.72 -4.40
CA ASN A 266 -3.87 -4.93 -5.73
C ASN A 266 -5.23 -5.64 -5.67
N ASN A 267 -5.88 -5.76 -4.51
CA ASN A 267 -7.06 -6.61 -4.31
C ASN A 267 -8.29 -6.18 -5.11
N ALA A 268 -8.33 -4.93 -5.57
CA ALA A 268 -9.44 -4.39 -6.31
C ALA A 268 -9.44 -4.73 -7.81
N TRP A 269 -8.47 -5.51 -8.29
CA TRP A 269 -8.32 -5.87 -9.70
C TRP A 269 -9.57 -6.56 -10.29
N LEU A 270 -10.34 -7.30 -9.48
CA LEU A 270 -11.60 -7.92 -9.89
C LEU A 270 -12.66 -6.88 -10.31
N TYR A 271 -12.59 -5.66 -9.78
CA TYR A 271 -13.48 -4.57 -10.18
C TYR A 271 -13.08 -3.91 -11.51
N LEU A 272 -11.81 -4.05 -11.90
CA LEU A 272 -11.28 -3.57 -13.18
C LEU A 272 -11.54 -4.60 -14.30
N HIS A 273 -11.25 -5.87 -14.03
CA HIS A 273 -11.23 -6.94 -15.02
C HIS A 273 -12.46 -7.85 -15.00
N GLY A 274 -13.41 -7.59 -14.09
CA GLY A 274 -14.59 -8.44 -13.88
C GLY A 274 -14.24 -9.86 -13.45
N ASN A 275 -15.13 -10.82 -13.76
CA ASN A 275 -14.93 -12.26 -13.52
C ASN A 275 -13.96 -12.90 -14.52
N SER A 276 -12.86 -12.25 -14.83
CA SER A 276 -11.79 -12.85 -15.64
C SER A 276 -11.31 -14.15 -14.96
N THR A 277 -11.14 -15.20 -15.76
CA THR A 277 -10.95 -16.59 -15.30
C THR A 277 -9.53 -16.89 -14.79
N GLY A 278 -8.71 -15.86 -14.57
CA GLY A 278 -7.31 -15.98 -14.16
C GLY A 278 -7.14 -16.08 -12.64
N ALA A 279 -6.09 -16.77 -12.20
CA ALA A 279 -5.70 -16.83 -10.78
C ALA A 279 -4.88 -15.61 -10.33
N GLU A 280 -4.48 -14.75 -11.27
CA GLU A 280 -3.61 -13.59 -11.04
C GLU A 280 -4.19 -12.35 -11.76
N PRO A 281 -3.98 -11.14 -11.21
CA PRO A 281 -4.42 -9.89 -11.82
C PRO A 281 -3.75 -9.65 -13.18
N PRO A 282 -4.50 -9.34 -14.27
CA PRO A 282 -3.93 -9.02 -15.58
C PRO A 282 -3.07 -7.75 -15.60
N SER A 283 -3.35 -6.81 -14.70
CA SER A 283 -2.60 -5.57 -14.53
C SER A 283 -2.56 -5.18 -13.06
N LEU A 284 -1.51 -4.46 -12.67
CA LEU A 284 -1.24 -4.01 -11.31
C LEU A 284 -1.21 -2.48 -11.22
N VAL A 285 -1.24 -1.94 -10.01
CA VAL A 285 -1.23 -0.48 -9.77
C VAL A 285 -0.02 0.21 -10.39
N GLN A 286 1.17 -0.38 -10.27
CA GLN A 286 2.40 0.17 -10.83
C GLN A 286 2.41 0.20 -12.37
N ASP A 287 1.63 -0.66 -13.04
CA ASP A 287 1.48 -0.62 -14.50
C ASP A 287 0.75 0.67 -14.91
N LEU A 288 -0.32 1.00 -14.20
CA LEU A 288 -1.10 2.22 -14.42
C LEU A 288 -0.29 3.48 -14.09
N ILE A 289 0.45 3.46 -12.97
CA ILE A 289 1.33 4.58 -12.60
C ILE A 289 2.43 4.77 -13.65
N HIS A 290 3.08 3.69 -14.11
CA HIS A 290 4.14 3.77 -15.14
C HIS A 290 3.60 4.30 -16.46
N ALA A 291 2.39 3.88 -16.88
CA ALA A 291 1.76 4.36 -18.10
C ALA A 291 1.44 5.88 -18.08
N LEU A 292 1.18 6.46 -16.90
CA LEU A 292 0.95 7.91 -16.74
C LEU A 292 2.22 8.70 -16.42
N GLN A 293 3.09 8.15 -15.59
CA GLN A 293 4.25 8.80 -14.99
C GLN A 293 5.46 7.88 -15.02
N PRO A 294 6.05 7.62 -16.21
CA PRO A 294 7.18 6.70 -16.35
C PRO A 294 8.40 7.15 -15.54
N ASP A 295 8.56 8.45 -15.27
CA ASP A 295 9.68 9.03 -14.52
C ASP A 295 9.42 9.19 -13.00
N ALA A 296 8.30 8.66 -12.49
CA ALA A 296 7.96 8.76 -11.07
C ALA A 296 9.03 8.12 -10.17
N ARG A 297 9.17 8.63 -8.94
CA ARG A 297 10.09 8.10 -7.93
C ARG A 297 9.35 7.48 -6.76
N PHE A 298 9.88 6.40 -6.21
CA PHE A 298 9.23 5.62 -5.17
C PHE A 298 10.15 5.39 -3.99
N ILE A 299 9.61 5.57 -2.79
CA ILE A 299 10.30 5.29 -1.53
C ILE A 299 9.52 4.20 -0.81
N ALA A 300 10.23 3.14 -0.44
CA ALA A 300 9.73 2.09 0.45
C ALA A 300 10.64 2.02 1.69
N ILE A 301 10.04 1.88 2.86
CA ILE A 301 10.74 1.57 4.11
C ILE A 301 10.23 0.23 4.62
N LEU A 302 11.15 -0.69 4.91
CA LEU A 302 10.88 -2.07 5.31
C LEU A 302 11.40 -2.28 6.73
N ARG A 303 10.74 -3.17 7.47
CA ARG A 303 11.13 -3.62 8.81
C ARG A 303 11.30 -5.14 8.75
N ASP A 304 12.07 -5.72 9.68
CA ASP A 304 12.04 -7.17 9.90
C ASP A 304 10.59 -7.70 9.83
N PRO A 305 10.26 -8.60 8.88
CA PRO A 305 8.89 -9.03 8.66
C PRO A 305 8.34 -9.86 9.82
N VAL A 306 9.19 -10.47 10.64
CA VAL A 306 8.80 -11.15 11.90
C VAL A 306 8.31 -10.11 12.89
N GLU A 307 9.10 -9.07 13.13
CA GLU A 307 8.78 -7.95 14.01
C GLU A 307 7.60 -7.10 13.51
N ARG A 308 7.44 -6.95 12.20
CA ARG A 308 6.28 -6.29 11.57
C ARG A 308 4.98 -7.07 11.81
N SER A 309 5.07 -8.39 11.89
CA SER A 309 3.92 -9.29 12.07
C SER A 309 3.41 -9.35 13.51
N GLU A 310 4.10 -8.70 14.46
CA GLU A 310 3.60 -8.55 15.83
C GLU A 310 2.25 -7.79 15.85
N LEU A 311 1.20 -8.50 16.31
CA LEU A 311 -0.14 -7.96 16.44
C LEU A 311 -0.19 -6.90 17.55
N PRO A 312 -0.82 -5.74 17.34
CA PRO A 312 -1.51 -5.05 18.42
C PRO A 312 -2.72 -5.92 18.82
N ARG A 313 -2.82 -6.38 20.07
CA ARG A 313 -3.99 -7.15 20.57
C ARG A 313 -5.29 -6.31 20.61
N GLN A 314 -5.27 -5.07 20.14
CA GLN A 314 -6.40 -4.15 20.19
C GLN A 314 -7.51 -4.59 19.21
N GLY A 315 -8.56 -5.18 19.78
CA GLY A 315 -9.72 -5.67 19.05
C GLY A 315 -10.14 -7.10 19.41
N CYS A 316 -9.30 -7.89 20.08
CA CYS A 316 -9.74 -9.18 20.61
C CYS A 316 -10.54 -8.90 21.91
N PRO A 317 -11.83 -9.28 21.99
CA PRO A 317 -12.65 -9.08 23.18
C PRO A 317 -12.02 -9.73 24.42
N ASN A 318 -12.18 -9.14 25.61
CA ASN A 318 -11.58 -9.66 26.85
C ASN A 318 -11.94 -11.14 27.10
N TRP A 319 -13.13 -11.61 26.75
CA TRP A 319 -13.52 -13.02 26.89
C TRP A 319 -12.71 -13.98 26.01
N VAL A 320 -12.09 -13.50 24.92
CA VAL A 320 -11.12 -14.24 24.09
C VAL A 320 -9.75 -14.31 24.77
N LEU A 321 -9.36 -13.24 25.46
CA LEU A 321 -8.11 -13.15 26.22
C LEU A 321 -8.20 -13.90 27.56
N GLU A 322 -9.39 -14.01 28.12
CA GLU A 322 -9.73 -14.63 29.41
C GLU A 322 -10.26 -16.07 29.27
N GLY A 323 -10.45 -16.56 28.04
CA GLY A 323 -10.83 -17.95 27.76
C GLY A 323 -12.26 -18.35 28.18
N GLN A 324 -13.16 -17.39 28.36
CA GLN A 324 -14.53 -17.62 28.79
C GLN A 324 -15.48 -17.68 27.59
N CYS A 325 -15.54 -18.82 26.90
CA CYS A 325 -16.55 -19.06 25.85
C CYS A 325 -17.61 -20.06 26.33
N PRO A 326 -18.92 -19.70 26.32
CA PRO A 326 -20.01 -20.63 26.63
C PRO A 326 -19.99 -21.85 25.70
N GLU A 327 -20.24 -23.04 26.23
CA GLU A 327 -20.09 -24.32 25.51
C GLU A 327 -20.86 -24.37 24.17
N GLU A 328 -21.99 -23.69 24.11
CA GLU A 328 -22.93 -23.71 23.00
C GLU A 328 -22.44 -22.91 21.76
N PHE A 329 -21.37 -22.12 21.89
CA PHE A 329 -20.86 -21.26 20.81
C PHE A 329 -19.39 -21.53 20.43
N LYS A 330 -18.79 -22.65 20.85
CA LYS A 330 -17.36 -22.95 20.64
C LYS A 330 -16.90 -22.88 19.16
N CYS A 331 -17.68 -23.39 18.20
CA CYS A 331 -17.34 -23.30 16.76
C CYS A 331 -17.38 -21.87 16.22
N VAL A 332 -18.37 -21.08 16.64
CA VAL A 332 -18.49 -19.67 16.25
C VAL A 332 -17.37 -18.85 16.90
N CYS A 333 -17.01 -19.18 18.13
CA CYS A 333 -15.97 -18.54 18.92
C CYS A 333 -14.56 -18.72 18.32
N VAL A 334 -14.21 -19.92 17.85
CA VAL A 334 -12.94 -20.17 17.13
C VAL A 334 -12.95 -19.51 15.76
N CYS A 335 -14.06 -19.60 15.00
CA CYS A 335 -14.17 -18.97 13.69
C CYS A 335 -14.16 -17.43 13.78
N VAL A 336 -14.75 -16.86 14.84
CA VAL A 336 -14.70 -15.42 15.16
C VAL A 336 -13.33 -15.04 15.70
N CYS A 337 -12.66 -15.84 16.53
CA CYS A 337 -11.29 -15.57 16.97
C CYS A 337 -10.30 -15.65 15.79
N VAL A 338 -10.51 -16.57 14.85
CA VAL A 338 -9.77 -16.63 13.58
C VAL A 338 -10.09 -15.42 12.70
N CYS A 339 -11.36 -15.08 12.48
CA CYS A 339 -11.74 -13.93 11.66
C CYS A 339 -11.43 -12.55 12.28
N VAL A 340 -11.39 -12.44 13.62
CA VAL A 340 -11.20 -11.20 14.38
C VAL A 340 -9.74 -11.04 14.83
N CYS A 341 -9.03 -12.11 15.18
CA CYS A 341 -7.64 -12.07 15.62
C CYS A 341 -6.62 -12.48 14.51
N VAL A 342 -7.03 -13.11 13.38
CA VAL A 342 -6.17 -13.30 12.18
C VAL A 342 -6.21 -12.06 11.30
N GLN A 343 -5.64 -10.99 11.84
CA GLN A 343 -5.18 -9.85 11.06
C GLN A 343 -3.63 -9.87 10.93
N VAL A 344 -2.99 -11.03 11.11
CA VAL A 344 -1.58 -11.23 10.78
C VAL A 344 -1.47 -11.26 9.26
N ARG A 345 -1.27 -10.09 8.64
CA ARG A 345 -1.09 -9.97 7.18
C ARG A 345 0.30 -10.45 6.77
N LEU A 346 0.59 -11.75 6.93
CA LEU A 346 1.90 -12.34 6.60
C LEU A 346 2.32 -12.05 5.16
N GLN A 347 1.36 -12.08 4.23
CA GLN A 347 1.57 -11.77 2.81
C GLN A 347 2.20 -10.38 2.60
N VAL A 348 1.86 -9.38 3.42
CA VAL A 348 2.41 -8.02 3.31
C VAL A 348 3.89 -7.98 3.69
N GLY A 349 4.37 -8.96 4.45
CA GLY A 349 5.79 -9.14 4.79
C GLY A 349 6.62 -9.78 3.69
N LEU A 350 6.00 -10.28 2.61
CA LEU A 350 6.69 -10.90 1.47
C LEU A 350 7.22 -9.81 0.52
N TYR A 351 8.08 -8.92 1.02
CA TYR A 351 8.46 -7.68 0.33
C TYR A 351 9.01 -7.90 -1.07
N VAL A 352 9.80 -8.96 -1.26
CA VAL A 352 10.42 -9.31 -2.56
C VAL A 352 9.37 -9.54 -3.64
N VAL A 353 8.20 -10.11 -3.31
CA VAL A 353 7.13 -10.38 -4.28
C VAL A 353 6.67 -9.06 -4.89
N TYR A 354 6.35 -8.09 -4.03
CA TYR A 354 5.93 -6.77 -4.47
C TYR A 354 7.06 -6.02 -5.17
N LEU A 355 8.28 -6.06 -4.61
CA LEU A 355 9.41 -5.32 -5.18
C LEU A 355 9.74 -5.78 -6.60
N LEU A 356 9.69 -7.08 -6.88
CA LEU A 356 9.89 -7.62 -8.23
C LEU A 356 8.82 -7.11 -9.20
N ASP A 357 7.56 -7.00 -8.76
CA ASP A 357 6.50 -6.45 -9.57
C ASP A 357 6.70 -4.95 -9.88
N TRP A 358 7.22 -4.17 -8.92
CA TRP A 358 7.61 -2.77 -9.14
C TRP A 358 8.80 -2.64 -10.10
N MET A 359 9.84 -3.46 -9.91
CA MET A 359 11.04 -3.47 -10.75
C MET A 359 10.82 -4.01 -12.17
N SER A 360 9.68 -4.66 -12.43
CA SER A 360 9.31 -5.11 -13.78
C SER A 360 8.92 -3.96 -14.72
N VAL A 361 8.56 -2.79 -14.18
CA VAL A 361 8.17 -1.61 -14.96
C VAL A 361 8.99 -0.36 -14.63
N PHE A 362 9.49 -0.24 -13.40
CA PHE A 362 10.36 0.88 -13.01
C PHE A 362 11.81 0.45 -12.86
N SER A 363 12.71 1.34 -13.24
CA SER A 363 14.15 1.14 -13.06
C SER A 363 14.54 1.17 -11.58
N ARG A 364 15.68 0.55 -11.26
CA ARG A 364 16.18 0.48 -9.87
C ARG A 364 16.48 1.86 -9.29
N ASP A 365 16.92 2.82 -10.10
CA ASP A 365 17.23 4.20 -9.65
C ASP A 365 15.99 5.06 -9.38
N GLN A 366 14.80 4.55 -9.72
CA GLN A 366 13.51 5.14 -9.36
C GLN A 366 12.93 4.56 -8.06
N LEU A 367 13.58 3.55 -7.46
CA LEU A 367 13.12 2.86 -6.25
C LEU A 367 14.17 3.00 -5.13
N LEU A 368 13.85 3.78 -4.10
CA LEU A 368 14.64 3.84 -2.87
C LEU A 368 14.03 2.94 -1.81
N VAL A 369 14.71 1.85 -1.48
CA VAL A 369 14.33 0.95 -0.38
C VAL A 369 15.20 1.22 0.84
N LEU A 370 14.56 1.47 1.98
CA LEU A 370 15.18 1.75 3.26
C LEU A 370 14.83 0.66 4.26
N ARG A 371 15.71 0.45 5.24
CA ARG A 371 15.47 -0.41 6.38
C ARG A 371 15.13 0.44 7.60
N LEU A 372 14.09 0.08 8.33
CA LEU A 372 13.59 0.83 9.47
C LEU A 372 14.61 0.85 10.60
N GLU A 373 15.31 -0.25 10.81
CA GLU A 373 16.34 -0.40 11.83
C GLU A 373 17.50 0.58 11.59
N ASP A 374 17.90 0.80 10.33
CA ASP A 374 18.91 1.80 9.96
C ASP A 374 18.38 3.23 10.07
N HIS A 375 17.12 3.44 9.71
CA HIS A 375 16.48 4.75 9.85
C HIS A 375 16.30 5.13 11.31
N ALA A 376 15.97 4.18 12.19
CA ALA A 376 15.82 4.40 13.62
C ALA A 376 17.16 4.66 14.31
N SER A 377 18.22 3.93 13.94
CA SER A 377 19.57 4.11 14.50
C SER A 377 20.25 5.39 13.99
N ASN A 378 20.08 5.73 12.71
CA ASN A 378 20.63 6.96 12.12
C ASN A 378 19.64 7.65 11.16
N PRO A 379 18.66 8.40 11.71
CA PRO A 379 17.70 9.14 10.89
C PRO A 379 18.37 10.17 9.98
N GLU A 380 19.48 10.77 10.41
CA GLU A 380 20.18 11.82 9.65
C GLU A 380 20.75 11.28 8.33
N LEU A 381 21.40 10.12 8.38
CA LEU A 381 21.91 9.44 7.19
C LEU A 381 20.78 9.02 6.25
N SER A 382 19.72 8.41 6.81
CA SER A 382 18.57 7.93 6.03
C SER A 382 17.83 9.07 5.35
N MET A 383 17.56 10.17 6.06
CA MET A 383 16.95 11.38 5.48
C MET A 383 17.85 12.02 4.42
N SER A 384 19.17 12.06 4.62
CA SER A 384 20.12 12.56 3.61
C SER A 384 20.09 11.74 2.32
N ARG A 385 19.97 10.41 2.42
CA ARG A 385 19.79 9.53 1.25
C ARG A 385 18.51 9.87 0.49
N ILE A 386 17.41 10.12 1.20
CA ILE A 386 16.13 10.49 0.60
C ILE A 386 16.22 11.84 -0.10
N PHE A 387 16.85 12.84 0.53
CA PHE A 387 17.00 14.17 -0.06
C PHE A 387 17.80 14.12 -1.37
N ARG A 388 18.89 13.33 -1.39
CA ARG A 388 19.66 13.07 -2.61
C ARG A 388 18.83 12.36 -3.67
N PHE A 389 18.09 11.32 -3.29
CA PHE A 389 17.23 10.55 -4.20
C PHE A 389 16.13 11.40 -4.85
N LEU A 390 15.52 12.30 -4.07
CA LEU A 390 14.51 13.25 -4.53
C LEU A 390 15.11 14.51 -5.18
N ARG A 391 16.45 14.61 -5.28
CA ARG A 391 17.17 15.76 -5.83
C ARG A 391 16.72 17.08 -5.19
N LEU A 392 16.70 17.12 -3.86
CA LEU A 392 16.32 18.30 -3.08
C LEU A 392 17.54 19.21 -2.84
N GLY A 393 17.28 20.49 -2.59
CA GLY A 393 18.32 21.45 -2.23
C GLY A 393 19.01 21.11 -0.91
N ALA A 394 20.22 21.62 -0.71
CA ALA A 394 20.95 21.45 0.54
C ALA A 394 20.24 22.15 1.70
N LEU A 395 20.24 21.52 2.89
CA LEU A 395 19.74 22.12 4.12
C LEU A 395 20.88 22.70 4.95
N SER A 396 20.54 23.69 5.78
CA SER A 396 21.43 24.08 6.88
C SER A 396 21.52 22.97 7.92
N ASP A 397 22.68 22.85 8.59
CA ASP A 397 22.89 21.85 9.64
C ASP A 397 21.84 21.91 10.75
N GLN A 398 21.32 23.10 11.04
CA GLN A 398 20.27 23.29 12.04
C GLN A 398 18.95 22.63 11.60
N ARG A 399 18.55 22.83 10.33
CA ARG A 399 17.33 22.21 9.77
C ARG A 399 17.51 20.70 9.65
N GLN A 400 18.66 20.24 9.17
CA GLN A 400 18.99 18.81 9.11
C GLN A 400 18.86 18.15 10.48
N ARG A 401 19.43 18.78 11.53
CA ARG A 401 19.32 18.31 12.91
C ARG A 401 17.89 18.36 13.44
N GLN A 402 17.11 19.39 13.12
CA GLN A 402 15.70 19.50 13.52
C GLN A 402 14.87 18.34 12.94
N ILE A 403 15.07 18.02 11.66
CA ILE A 403 14.39 16.91 11.00
C ILE A 403 14.80 15.57 11.63
N SER A 404 16.10 15.40 11.88
CA SER A 404 16.66 14.13 12.38
C SER A 404 16.35 13.87 13.85
N LYS A 405 16.36 14.91 14.69
CA LYS A 405 16.05 14.83 16.14
C LYS A 405 14.56 14.83 16.46
N ARG A 406 13.68 14.97 15.46
CA ARG A 406 12.23 14.88 15.68
C ARG A 406 11.90 13.51 16.33
N PRO A 407 11.06 13.48 17.38
CA PRO A 407 10.56 12.22 17.93
C PRO A 407 9.85 11.39 16.87
N ALA A 408 10.02 10.06 16.96
CA ALA A 408 9.36 9.15 16.04
C ALA A 408 7.84 9.34 16.07
N SER A 409 7.21 9.43 14.90
CA SER A 409 5.75 9.60 14.81
C SER A 409 5.04 8.25 14.72
N ASN A 410 3.81 8.16 15.26
CA ASN A 410 2.96 6.96 15.23
C ASN A 410 3.64 5.72 15.84
N THR A 411 4.36 5.91 16.95
CA THR A 411 4.98 4.83 17.72
C THR A 411 3.92 4.01 18.46
N ARG A 412 4.21 2.72 18.70
CA ARG A 412 3.37 1.80 19.47
C ARG A 412 2.94 2.42 20.81
N HIS A 413 1.63 2.37 21.09
CA HIS A 413 1.07 2.92 22.33
C HIS A 413 1.62 2.16 23.54
N PRO A 414 1.84 2.80 24.71
CA PRO A 414 2.36 2.12 25.89
C PRO A 414 1.60 0.85 26.27
N SER A 415 0.27 0.87 26.23
CA SER A 415 -0.57 -0.32 26.52
C SER A 415 -0.33 -1.50 25.58
N ASP A 416 0.15 -1.25 24.36
CA ASP A 416 0.50 -2.32 23.42
C ASP A 416 1.89 -2.89 23.74
N ARG A 417 2.75 -2.18 24.48
CA ARG A 417 4.06 -2.67 24.93
C ARG A 417 3.92 -3.67 26.08
N ASP A 418 2.84 -3.57 26.85
CA ASP A 418 2.51 -4.48 27.96
C ASP A 418 2.07 -5.88 27.48
N LEU A 419 2.00 -6.11 26.16
CA LEU A 419 1.56 -7.37 25.57
C LEU A 419 2.58 -8.52 25.68
N GLY A 420 3.81 -8.23 26.12
CA GLY A 420 4.92 -9.16 26.24
C GLY A 420 5.58 -9.50 24.89
N PRO A 421 6.80 -10.08 24.89
CA PRO A 421 7.51 -10.44 23.68
C PRO A 421 6.83 -11.61 22.94
N MET A 422 7.00 -11.68 21.61
CA MET A 422 6.60 -12.85 20.82
C MET A 422 7.21 -14.14 21.38
N ARG A 423 6.40 -15.20 21.47
CA ARG A 423 6.87 -16.53 21.93
C ARG A 423 8.03 -17.03 21.05
N PRO A 424 9.06 -17.69 21.64
CA PRO A 424 10.23 -18.17 20.89
C PRO A 424 9.87 -19.06 19.70
N ILE A 425 8.93 -20.00 19.88
CA ILE A 425 8.50 -20.91 18.81
C ILE A 425 7.81 -20.17 17.65
N THR A 426 7.00 -19.15 17.95
CA THR A 426 6.35 -18.33 16.92
C THR A 426 7.39 -17.55 16.12
N ARG A 427 8.38 -16.98 16.81
CA ARG A 427 9.50 -16.28 16.17
C ARG A 427 10.31 -17.21 15.28
N GLU A 428 10.63 -18.40 15.75
CA GLU A 428 11.33 -19.43 14.97
C GLU A 428 10.57 -19.77 13.68
N LEU A 429 9.28 -20.08 13.78
CA LEU A 429 8.45 -20.44 12.63
C LEU A 429 8.32 -19.29 11.62
N LEU A 430 8.14 -18.05 12.08
CA LEU A 430 8.08 -16.88 11.21
C LEU A 430 9.43 -16.61 10.54
N THR A 431 10.54 -16.80 11.27
CA THR A 431 11.89 -16.65 10.72
C THR A 431 12.11 -17.68 9.61
N LEU A 432 11.80 -18.95 9.86
CA LEU A 432 11.87 -20.02 8.86
C LEU A 432 10.97 -19.74 7.64
N PHE A 433 9.79 -19.15 7.85
CA PHE A 433 8.86 -18.81 6.79
C PHE A 433 9.38 -17.67 5.90
N TYR A 434 9.91 -16.59 6.49
CA TYR A 434 10.38 -15.42 5.74
C TYR A 434 11.78 -15.58 5.14
N ALA A 435 12.62 -16.46 5.71
CA ALA A 435 14.00 -16.68 5.27
C ALA A 435 14.21 -16.76 3.75
N PRO A 436 13.51 -17.62 2.97
CA PRO A 436 13.71 -17.69 1.52
C PRO A 436 13.33 -16.40 0.78
N PHE A 437 12.36 -15.65 1.31
CA PHE A 437 11.93 -14.37 0.73
C PHE A 437 12.91 -13.24 1.07
N ASN A 438 13.44 -13.23 2.29
CA ASN A 438 14.43 -12.26 2.76
C ASN A 438 15.77 -12.45 2.05
N GLN A 439 16.21 -13.70 1.87
CA GLN A 439 17.41 -14.01 1.09
C GLN A 439 17.27 -13.52 -0.35
N ARG A 440 16.12 -13.79 -0.98
CA ARG A 440 15.86 -13.25 -2.33
C ARG A 440 15.78 -11.72 -2.35
N LEU A 441 15.22 -11.10 -1.32
CA LEU A 441 15.17 -9.64 -1.18
C LEU A 441 16.58 -9.04 -1.10
N ALA A 442 17.45 -9.62 -0.27
CA ALA A 442 18.84 -9.22 -0.13
C ALA A 442 19.61 -9.33 -1.45
N GLU A 443 19.43 -10.41 -2.21
CA GLU A 443 20.00 -10.57 -3.55
C GLU A 443 19.54 -9.48 -4.51
N VAL A 444 18.22 -9.20 -4.55
CA VAL A 444 17.62 -8.20 -5.45
C VAL A 444 18.08 -6.78 -5.08
N LEU A 445 18.17 -6.47 -3.79
CA LEU A 445 18.63 -5.18 -3.29
C LEU A 445 20.15 -5.06 -3.27
N GLN A 446 20.89 -6.17 -3.42
CA GLN A 446 22.34 -6.28 -3.23
C GLN A 446 22.77 -5.77 -1.85
N ASP A 447 22.04 -6.18 -0.83
CA ASP A 447 22.23 -5.75 0.55
C ASP A 447 21.84 -6.88 1.51
N GLU A 448 22.84 -7.59 2.03
CA GLU A 448 22.68 -8.70 2.98
C GLU A 448 21.98 -8.30 4.27
N SER A 449 21.89 -7.00 4.57
CA SER A 449 21.21 -6.51 5.78
C SER A 449 19.69 -6.72 5.75
N PHE A 450 19.11 -7.01 4.57
CA PHE A 450 17.71 -7.41 4.37
C PHE A 450 17.47 -8.92 4.52
N THR A 451 18.46 -9.72 4.91
CA THR A 451 18.21 -11.10 5.37
C THR A 451 17.54 -11.11 6.75
N TRP A 452 17.88 -10.11 7.58
CA TRP A 452 17.57 -10.04 9.02
C TRP A 452 18.12 -11.25 9.82
N ASP A 453 19.19 -11.89 9.34
CA ASP A 453 19.83 -13.05 10.00
C ASP A 453 20.66 -12.63 11.23
N GLY A 454 21.17 -11.40 11.23
CA GLY A 454 21.71 -10.79 12.43
C GLY A 454 20.55 -10.57 13.38
N ARG A 455 20.50 -11.36 14.47
CA ARG A 455 19.54 -11.18 15.56
C ARG A 455 19.40 -9.69 15.80
N SER A 456 18.21 -9.18 15.54
CA SER A 456 17.73 -7.87 15.95
C SER A 456 17.65 -7.85 17.49
N GLU A 457 18.76 -8.13 18.17
CA GLU A 457 19.05 -7.59 19.48
C GLU A 457 19.21 -6.09 19.23
N HIS A 458 18.12 -5.33 19.27
CA HIS A 458 18.05 -3.97 19.82
C HIS A 458 16.64 -3.36 19.61
N THR A 459 16.06 -3.05 20.78
CA THR A 459 15.04 -2.02 21.13
C THR A 459 13.57 -2.25 20.80
#